data_AF-A0A846C4Z1-F1
#
_entry.id   AF-A0A846C4Z1-F1
#
_cell.length_a   1.000
_cell.length_b   1.000
_cell.length_c   1.000
_cell.angle_alpha   90.00
_cell.angle_beta   90.00
_cell.angle_gamma   90.00
#
_symmetry.space_group_name_H-M   'P 1'
#
loop_
_entity.id
_entity.type
_entity.pdbx_description
1 polymer ?
#
loop_
_entity_poly.entity_id
_entity_poly.type
_entity_poly.pdbx_seq_one_letter_code
_entity_poly.pdbx_strand_id
1 'polypeptide(L)'
;MSNLEESIVLITSASDNSRKADVIGTGFAFYRDDNYTYLLTCAHVVEDVGGEENVLVNNIRAKVLATGDVKGFDLAVLGVEKLNVPLFQLISLSEAENRKFQTAGHYLYGEEKKILLETVDGTLGKKRFARQNNERVAVWNLLINEGDRLRKGYSGAPVVDLETGRVLGVATNMEKDGVEGLAISVEALSKIWSGMPPAIFQQIKSFTEDLGSGVILEMVAIPEGTFIMGSPENEEGRFDSESPQHEVTLQPFYMSKYPITQNQYQAIMGKNPSGFKGGNRPVECVSWYDATEFCQKLSQKTGKNYRLPSESQWEYACRAGTTTPFYFGKTITSELVNYNGNYTYGNASKGKYRQQTTNVGSFPPNAFGLYDMHGNVWEWCADDWHKNYKGAPIDGSAWVENSEKKHLTVMRGGAWFLIPDICRSAIRSNSNWRVNHINAVGFRVVCDSGKTE
;
A
#
# COMPACT_ATOMS: atom_id res chain seq x y z
N MET A 1 3.14 -15.54 4.16
CA MET A 1 4.09 -15.85 3.06
C MET A 1 3.52 -16.99 2.22
N SER A 2 2.49 -16.75 1.39
CA SER A 2 1.87 -17.82 0.57
C SER A 2 1.31 -17.37 -0.79
N ASN A 3 1.64 -16.18 -1.31
CA ASN A 3 1.00 -15.66 -2.54
C ASN A 3 1.95 -15.32 -3.69
N LEU A 4 3.27 -15.49 -3.53
CA LEU A 4 4.23 -15.11 -4.57
C LEU A 4 3.99 -15.93 -5.85
N GLU A 5 4.06 -17.25 -5.74
CA GLU A 5 3.92 -18.19 -6.87
C GLU A 5 2.55 -18.09 -7.57
N GLU A 6 1.48 -17.90 -6.80
CA GLU A 6 0.11 -17.73 -7.34
C GLU A 6 -0.05 -16.46 -8.21
N SER A 7 0.84 -15.49 -8.03
CA SER A 7 0.83 -14.20 -8.73
C SER A 7 1.76 -14.18 -9.95
N ILE A 8 2.55 -15.24 -10.16
CA ILE A 8 3.46 -15.37 -11.28
C ILE A 8 2.72 -15.99 -12.47
N VAL A 9 2.97 -15.44 -13.66
CA VAL A 9 2.43 -15.97 -14.91
C VAL A 9 3.54 -16.47 -15.83
N LEU A 10 3.19 -17.47 -16.62
CA LEU A 10 4.03 -18.01 -17.67
C LEU A 10 3.77 -17.24 -18.97
N ILE A 11 4.85 -16.82 -19.63
CA ILE A 11 4.81 -16.21 -20.95
C ILE A 11 5.38 -17.18 -21.98
N THR A 12 4.62 -17.46 -23.02
CA THR A 12 4.97 -18.39 -24.11
C THR A 12 4.64 -17.79 -25.48
N SER A 13 5.12 -18.47 -26.53
CA SER A 13 4.83 -18.12 -27.91
C SER A 13 3.56 -18.79 -28.43
N ALA A 14 2.72 -18.04 -29.14
CA ALA A 14 1.66 -18.58 -29.99
C ALA A 14 2.14 -18.94 -31.42
N SER A 15 3.44 -18.79 -31.70
CA SER A 15 3.99 -19.05 -33.02
C SER A 15 4.14 -20.56 -33.26
N ASP A 16 3.71 -21.04 -34.43
CA ASP A 16 3.96 -22.42 -34.89
C ASP A 16 5.43 -22.69 -35.26
N ASN A 17 6.32 -21.70 -35.10
CA ASN A 17 7.74 -21.86 -35.35
C ASN A 17 8.38 -22.73 -34.26
N SER A 18 8.82 -23.94 -34.62
CA SER A 18 9.45 -24.89 -33.69
C SER A 18 10.68 -24.35 -32.97
N ARG A 19 11.36 -23.32 -33.51
CA ARG A 19 12.48 -22.65 -32.82
C ARG A 19 12.05 -21.78 -31.63
N LYS A 20 10.75 -21.50 -31.51
CA LYS A 20 10.15 -20.69 -30.44
C LYS A 20 9.41 -21.54 -29.40
N ALA A 21 9.29 -22.85 -29.63
CA ALA A 21 8.59 -23.77 -28.74
C ALA A 21 9.20 -23.86 -27.33
N ASP A 22 10.51 -23.60 -27.20
CA ASP A 22 11.23 -23.63 -25.91
C ASP A 22 11.49 -22.24 -25.33
N VAL A 23 10.91 -21.20 -25.93
CA VAL A 23 11.04 -19.85 -25.40
C VAL A 23 9.95 -19.62 -24.37
N ILE A 24 10.39 -19.37 -23.14
CA ILE A 24 9.51 -19.00 -22.04
C ILE A 24 10.04 -17.74 -21.36
N GLY A 25 9.13 -16.99 -20.77
CA GLY A 25 9.43 -15.90 -19.87
C GLY A 25 8.48 -15.90 -18.68
N THR A 26 8.72 -14.95 -17.79
CA THR A 26 7.92 -14.74 -16.60
C THR A 26 7.25 -13.37 -16.66
N GLY A 27 6.07 -13.26 -16.10
CA GLY A 27 5.46 -11.97 -15.80
C GLY A 27 4.69 -12.01 -14.50
N PHE A 28 4.15 -10.85 -14.10
CA PHE A 28 3.30 -10.75 -12.92
C PHE A 28 2.26 -9.65 -13.10
N ALA A 29 1.09 -9.82 -12.49
CA ALA A 29 0.04 -8.82 -12.54
C ALA A 29 0.23 -7.75 -11.47
N PHE A 30 -0.06 -6.49 -11.81
CA PHE A 30 0.13 -5.36 -10.90
C PHE A 30 -1.03 -4.37 -10.88
N TYR A 31 -1.95 -4.45 -11.84
CA TYR A 31 -3.11 -3.59 -11.91
C TYR A 31 -4.26 -4.31 -12.64
N ARG A 32 -5.51 -3.93 -12.35
CA ARG A 32 -6.70 -4.46 -13.01
C ARG A 32 -7.77 -3.37 -13.11
N ASP A 33 -8.41 -3.30 -14.27
CA ASP A 33 -9.63 -2.52 -14.51
C ASP A 33 -10.70 -3.39 -15.19
N ASP A 34 -11.75 -2.75 -15.70
CA ASP A 34 -12.87 -3.45 -16.36
C ASP A 34 -12.47 -4.13 -17.69
N ASN A 35 -11.34 -3.73 -18.29
CA ASN A 35 -10.88 -4.23 -19.58
C ASN A 35 -9.83 -5.33 -19.43
N TYR A 36 -8.79 -5.07 -18.62
CA TYR A 36 -7.61 -5.93 -18.56
C TYR A 36 -7.13 -6.18 -17.13
N THR A 37 -6.50 -7.33 -16.95
CA THR A 37 -5.42 -7.46 -15.97
C THR A 37 -4.11 -7.07 -16.65
N TYR A 38 -3.40 -6.13 -16.02
CA TYR A 38 -2.16 -5.57 -16.54
C TYR A 38 -0.97 -6.27 -15.90
N LEU A 39 -0.01 -6.64 -16.74
CA LEU A 39 1.18 -7.38 -16.33
C LEU A 39 2.46 -6.69 -16.76
N LEU A 40 3.52 -6.88 -15.96
CA LEU A 40 4.88 -6.52 -16.31
C LEU A 40 5.67 -7.76 -16.70
N THR A 41 6.52 -7.58 -17.71
CA THR A 41 7.59 -8.51 -18.10
C THR A 41 8.72 -7.70 -18.76
N CYS A 42 9.72 -8.38 -19.31
CA CYS A 42 10.79 -7.75 -20.10
C CYS A 42 10.39 -7.57 -21.57
N ALA A 43 10.93 -6.53 -22.21
CA ALA A 43 10.70 -6.29 -23.63
C ALA A 43 11.33 -7.40 -24.48
N HIS A 44 12.52 -7.88 -24.11
CA HIS A 44 13.16 -8.96 -24.85
C HIS A 44 12.38 -10.29 -24.75
N VAL A 45 11.60 -10.52 -23.69
CA VAL A 45 10.72 -11.70 -23.61
C VAL A 45 9.66 -11.65 -24.71
N VAL A 46 9.09 -10.47 -24.97
CA VAL A 46 8.13 -10.25 -26.07
C VAL A 46 8.78 -10.52 -27.43
N GLU A 47 10.00 -10.02 -27.66
CA GLU A 47 10.76 -10.31 -28.90
C GLU A 47 11.08 -11.81 -29.03
N ASP A 48 11.50 -12.43 -27.94
CA ASP A 48 11.90 -13.83 -27.90
C ASP A 48 10.72 -14.74 -28.18
N VAL A 49 9.50 -14.45 -27.71
CA VAL A 49 8.30 -15.26 -28.05
C VAL A 49 7.77 -14.99 -29.46
N GLY A 50 8.44 -14.15 -30.26
CA GLY A 50 8.09 -13.91 -31.66
C GLY A 50 7.34 -12.61 -31.91
N GLY A 51 7.44 -11.64 -31.00
CA GLY A 51 6.86 -10.30 -31.15
C GLY A 51 5.45 -10.18 -30.61
N GLU A 52 4.91 -8.97 -30.69
CA GLU A 52 3.70 -8.53 -29.99
C GLU A 52 2.46 -9.39 -30.30
N GLU A 53 2.32 -9.81 -31.56
CA GLU A 53 1.20 -10.64 -32.03
C GLU A 53 1.29 -12.11 -31.58
N ASN A 54 2.34 -12.52 -30.87
CA ASN A 54 2.59 -13.92 -30.51
C ASN A 54 2.65 -14.17 -29.01
N VAL A 55 2.33 -13.18 -28.18
CA VAL A 55 2.43 -13.31 -26.72
C VAL A 55 1.23 -14.08 -26.15
N LEU A 56 1.51 -15.17 -25.45
CA LEU A 56 0.57 -15.86 -24.58
C LEU A 56 0.95 -15.67 -23.12
N VAL A 57 -0.04 -15.40 -22.28
CA VAL A 57 0.07 -15.36 -20.82
C VAL A 57 -0.83 -16.44 -20.25
N ASN A 58 -0.25 -17.47 -19.63
CA ASN A 58 -0.98 -18.66 -19.16
C ASN A 58 -1.92 -19.23 -20.25
N ASN A 59 -1.44 -19.31 -21.50
CA ASN A 59 -2.18 -19.72 -22.70
C ASN A 59 -3.32 -18.78 -23.16
N ILE A 60 -3.43 -17.58 -22.58
CA ILE A 60 -4.37 -16.55 -23.01
C ILE A 60 -3.62 -15.52 -23.87
N ARG A 61 -4.21 -15.10 -24.99
CA ARG A 61 -3.65 -14.03 -25.83
C ARG A 61 -3.50 -12.75 -25.01
N ALA A 62 -2.29 -12.19 -25.04
CA ALA A 62 -1.99 -10.92 -24.40
C ALA A 62 -1.83 -9.83 -25.45
N LYS A 63 -2.33 -8.63 -25.14
CA LYS A 63 -2.06 -7.42 -25.92
C LYS A 63 -0.85 -6.72 -25.36
N VAL A 64 0.14 -6.40 -26.20
CA VAL A 64 1.24 -5.53 -25.80
C VAL A 64 0.75 -4.08 -25.80
N LEU A 65 0.82 -3.41 -24.66
CA LEU A 65 0.28 -2.06 -24.45
C LEU A 65 1.38 -0.99 -24.47
N ALA A 66 2.59 -1.35 -24.04
CA ALA A 66 3.76 -0.50 -24.03
C ALA A 66 5.03 -1.36 -23.99
N THR A 67 6.10 -0.89 -24.64
CA THR A 67 7.42 -1.53 -24.63
C THR A 67 8.50 -0.47 -24.53
N GLY A 68 9.55 -0.75 -23.77
CA GLY A 68 10.78 0.04 -23.82
C GLY A 68 11.86 -0.62 -24.69
N ASP A 69 12.97 0.08 -24.89
CA ASP A 69 14.12 -0.46 -25.62
C ASP A 69 14.79 -1.56 -24.80
N VAL A 70 14.98 -2.74 -25.39
CA VAL A 70 15.70 -3.88 -24.79
C VAL A 70 17.10 -3.50 -24.28
N LYS A 71 17.77 -2.53 -24.92
CA LYS A 71 19.09 -2.03 -24.48
C LYS A 71 19.01 -0.90 -23.45
N GLY A 72 17.83 -0.31 -23.29
CA GLY A 72 17.54 0.79 -22.40
C GLY A 72 16.61 0.35 -21.28
N PHE A 73 15.31 0.63 -21.42
CA PHE A 73 14.30 0.24 -20.46
C PHE A 73 13.64 -1.08 -20.87
N ASP A 74 14.29 -2.20 -20.58
CA ASP A 74 13.84 -3.54 -20.93
C ASP A 74 12.62 -4.00 -20.12
N LEU A 75 11.47 -3.39 -20.42
CA LEU A 75 10.17 -3.62 -19.82
C LEU A 75 9.09 -3.62 -20.90
N ALA A 76 8.08 -4.46 -20.70
CA ALA A 76 6.85 -4.45 -21.46
C ALA A 76 5.64 -4.52 -20.54
N VAL A 77 4.57 -3.85 -20.96
CA VAL A 77 3.26 -3.89 -20.33
C VAL A 77 2.32 -4.72 -21.19
N LEU A 78 1.72 -5.73 -20.59
CA LEU A 78 0.75 -6.60 -21.25
C LEU A 78 -0.64 -6.36 -20.66
N GLY A 79 -1.67 -6.37 -21.50
CA GLY A 79 -3.07 -6.44 -21.10
C GLY A 79 -3.66 -7.80 -21.44
N VAL A 80 -4.25 -8.48 -20.46
CA VAL A 80 -4.87 -9.79 -20.65
C VAL A 80 -6.32 -9.74 -20.15
N GLU A 81 -7.25 -10.07 -21.04
CA GLU A 81 -8.67 -10.15 -20.71
C GLU A 81 -8.95 -11.36 -19.81
N LYS A 82 -9.80 -11.18 -18.79
CA LYS A 82 -10.33 -12.27 -17.94
C LYS A 82 -9.28 -13.10 -17.19
N LEU A 83 -8.05 -12.60 -17.04
CA LEU A 83 -7.03 -13.24 -16.21
C LEU A 83 -7.26 -12.91 -14.72
N ASN A 84 -7.46 -13.94 -13.89
CA ASN A 84 -7.64 -13.75 -12.46
C ASN A 84 -6.47 -14.34 -11.68
N VAL A 85 -5.45 -13.51 -11.47
CA VAL A 85 -4.30 -13.79 -10.59
C VAL A 85 -4.19 -12.67 -9.53
N PRO A 86 -3.59 -12.92 -8.36
CA PRO A 86 -3.38 -11.86 -7.38
C PRO A 86 -2.48 -10.74 -7.95
N LEU A 87 -2.70 -9.51 -7.45
CA LEU A 87 -1.98 -8.32 -7.93
C LEU A 87 -0.84 -7.96 -6.97
N PHE A 88 0.33 -7.66 -7.53
CA PHE A 88 1.38 -7.01 -6.80
C PHE A 88 1.16 -5.50 -6.72
N GLN A 89 1.45 -4.94 -5.55
CA GLN A 89 1.66 -3.50 -5.44
C GLN A 89 3.11 -3.17 -5.86
N LEU A 90 3.27 -2.11 -6.64
CA LEU A 90 4.58 -1.60 -7.04
C LEU A 90 5.08 -0.58 -6.00
N ILE A 91 6.40 -0.46 -5.85
CA ILE A 91 7.03 0.58 -5.04
C ILE A 91 8.26 1.18 -5.75
N SER A 92 8.33 2.51 -5.78
CA SER A 92 9.47 3.26 -6.33
C SER A 92 10.46 3.56 -5.21
N LEU A 93 11.58 2.83 -5.19
CA LEU A 93 12.69 3.03 -4.24
C LEU A 93 14.01 3.17 -4.99
N SER A 94 14.22 4.31 -5.67
CA SER A 94 15.44 4.56 -6.46
C SER A 94 16.77 4.47 -5.70
N GLU A 95 16.77 4.34 -4.37
CA GLU A 95 17.96 4.22 -3.51
C GLU A 95 18.08 2.87 -2.79
N ALA A 96 17.22 1.89 -3.11
CA ALA A 96 17.22 0.58 -2.47
C ALA A 96 18.52 -0.22 -2.72
N GLU A 97 19.50 -0.13 -1.84
CA GLU A 97 20.66 -1.04 -1.78
C GLU A 97 20.60 -1.89 -0.51
N ASN A 98 21.18 -3.10 -0.54
CA ASN A 98 21.27 -4.04 0.58
C ASN A 98 19.92 -4.55 1.14
N ARG A 99 18.80 -4.30 0.45
CA ARG A 99 17.48 -4.83 0.83
C ARG A 99 17.38 -6.32 0.46
N LYS A 100 16.74 -7.10 1.32
CA LYS A 100 16.43 -8.51 1.03
C LYS A 100 15.22 -8.59 0.12
N PHE A 101 15.30 -9.45 -0.88
CA PHE A 101 14.21 -9.68 -1.81
C PHE A 101 13.95 -11.16 -1.99
N GLN A 102 12.76 -11.46 -2.50
CA GLN A 102 12.38 -12.75 -3.03
C GLN A 102 11.84 -12.57 -4.46
N THR A 103 12.12 -13.52 -5.34
CA THR A 103 11.62 -13.54 -6.72
C THR A 103 11.15 -14.95 -7.06
N ALA A 104 10.23 -15.09 -8.01
CA ALA A 104 9.81 -16.40 -8.50
C ALA A 104 9.67 -16.35 -10.02
N GLY A 105 10.17 -17.38 -10.70
CA GLY A 105 10.24 -17.40 -12.15
C GLY A 105 10.06 -18.80 -12.73
N HIS A 106 9.50 -18.82 -13.94
CA HIS A 106 9.38 -20.04 -14.72
C HIS A 106 10.71 -20.43 -15.34
N TYR A 107 10.98 -21.73 -15.44
CA TYR A 107 12.15 -22.26 -16.13
C TYR A 107 11.88 -23.65 -16.72
N LEU A 108 12.71 -24.05 -17.69
CA LEU A 108 12.67 -25.39 -18.28
C LEU A 108 13.63 -26.33 -17.54
N TYR A 109 13.14 -27.51 -17.17
CA TYR A 109 13.88 -28.54 -16.46
C TYR A 109 13.94 -29.87 -17.22
N GLY A 110 15.13 -30.47 -17.24
CA GLY A 110 15.39 -31.78 -17.82
C GLY A 110 15.32 -31.82 -19.35
N GLU A 111 15.62 -33.00 -19.92
CA GLU A 111 15.60 -33.22 -21.38
C GLU A 111 14.19 -33.11 -21.96
N GLU A 112 13.16 -33.44 -21.17
CA GLU A 112 11.74 -33.30 -21.52
C GLU A 112 11.23 -31.84 -21.44
N LYS A 113 12.08 -30.90 -21.01
CA LYS A 113 11.77 -29.45 -20.93
C LYS A 113 10.47 -29.17 -20.16
N LYS A 114 10.33 -29.77 -18.98
CA LYS A 114 9.20 -29.51 -18.09
C LYS A 114 9.27 -28.07 -17.61
N ILE A 115 8.16 -27.34 -17.70
CA ILE A 115 8.06 -25.99 -17.14
C ILE A 115 7.83 -26.11 -15.64
N LEU A 116 8.75 -25.54 -14.86
CA LEU A 116 8.65 -25.45 -13.40
C LEU A 116 8.64 -23.98 -12.97
N LEU A 117 8.10 -23.72 -11.78
CA LEU A 117 8.15 -22.44 -11.10
C LEU A 117 8.95 -22.63 -9.81
N GLU A 118 9.92 -21.76 -9.56
CA GLU A 118 10.77 -21.82 -8.38
C GLU A 118 10.99 -20.43 -7.80
N THR A 119 11.02 -20.36 -6.48
CA THR A 119 11.28 -19.14 -5.73
C THR A 119 12.77 -19.06 -5.39
N VAL A 120 13.34 -17.85 -5.49
CA VAL A 120 14.75 -17.56 -5.22
C VAL A 120 14.84 -16.33 -4.32
N ASP A 121 15.67 -16.44 -3.28
CA ASP A 121 15.94 -15.34 -2.36
C ASP A 121 17.29 -14.67 -2.67
N GLY A 122 17.37 -13.38 -2.37
CA GLY A 122 18.60 -12.64 -2.58
C GLY A 122 18.67 -11.30 -1.88
N THR A 123 19.70 -10.54 -2.21
CA THR A 123 19.93 -9.18 -1.72
C THR A 123 20.19 -8.23 -2.89
N LEU A 124 19.59 -7.04 -2.85
CA LEU A 124 19.92 -5.99 -3.80
C LEU A 124 21.36 -5.53 -3.57
N GLY A 125 22.19 -5.69 -4.58
CA GLY A 125 23.56 -5.22 -4.63
C GLY A 125 23.64 -3.77 -5.13
N LYS A 126 24.81 -3.47 -5.72
CA LYS A 126 25.15 -2.12 -6.19
C LYS A 126 24.15 -1.58 -7.21
N LYS A 127 23.75 -0.32 -7.03
CA LYS A 127 22.93 0.42 -7.99
C LYS A 127 23.74 0.85 -9.22
N ARG A 128 23.12 0.69 -10.39
CA ARG A 128 23.52 1.16 -11.72
C ARG A 128 22.37 1.96 -12.33
N PHE A 129 22.56 2.43 -13.56
CA PHE A 129 21.52 3.15 -14.29
C PHE A 129 21.40 2.63 -15.73
N ALA A 130 20.18 2.28 -16.11
CA ALA A 130 19.80 2.14 -17.52
C ALA A 130 19.45 3.51 -18.10
N ARG A 131 19.61 3.67 -19.42
CA ARG A 131 19.34 4.94 -20.12
C ARG A 131 18.57 4.71 -21.41
N GLN A 132 17.61 5.61 -21.66
CA GLN A 132 16.90 5.71 -22.93
C GLN A 132 16.47 7.17 -23.12
N ASN A 133 16.69 7.76 -24.30
CA ASN A 133 16.26 9.13 -24.63
C ASN A 133 16.59 10.20 -23.57
N ASN A 134 17.85 10.23 -23.10
CA ASN A 134 18.34 11.09 -21.98
C ASN A 134 17.71 10.85 -20.61
N GLU A 135 16.74 9.96 -20.50
CA GLU A 135 16.20 9.53 -19.23
C GLU A 135 17.04 8.40 -18.64
N ARG A 136 17.10 8.35 -17.30
CA ARG A 136 17.75 7.26 -16.56
C ARG A 136 16.80 6.64 -15.56
N VAL A 137 16.99 5.36 -15.29
CA VAL A 137 16.28 4.61 -14.24
C VAL A 137 17.26 3.75 -13.47
N ALA A 138 16.97 3.52 -12.18
CA ALA A 138 17.78 2.65 -11.36
C ALA A 138 17.74 1.21 -11.87
N VAL A 139 18.89 0.55 -11.83
CA VAL A 139 19.04 -0.90 -12.05
C VAL A 139 19.87 -1.44 -10.91
N TRP A 140 19.43 -2.52 -10.27
CA TRP A 140 20.18 -3.15 -9.18
C TRP A 140 20.79 -4.47 -9.64
N ASN A 141 22.01 -4.72 -9.15
CA ASN A 141 22.51 -6.08 -9.14
C ASN A 141 21.65 -6.92 -8.19
N LEU A 142 21.23 -8.09 -8.64
CA LEU A 142 20.63 -9.11 -7.80
C LEU A 142 21.76 -10.03 -7.33
N LEU A 143 21.97 -10.14 -6.03
CA LEU A 143 22.94 -11.07 -5.44
C LEU A 143 22.16 -12.25 -4.86
N ILE A 144 22.26 -13.41 -5.50
CA ILE A 144 21.49 -14.60 -5.14
C ILE A 144 22.14 -15.31 -3.96
N ASN A 145 21.31 -15.85 -3.06
CA ASN A 145 21.80 -16.59 -1.90
C ASN A 145 22.55 -17.87 -2.32
N GLU A 146 23.46 -18.33 -1.45
CA GLU A 146 24.25 -19.52 -1.69
C GLU A 146 23.36 -20.76 -1.85
N GLY A 147 23.55 -21.50 -2.95
CA GLY A 147 22.76 -22.70 -3.28
C GLY A 147 21.66 -22.45 -4.32
N ASP A 148 21.19 -21.21 -4.45
CA ASP A 148 20.16 -20.83 -5.42
C ASP A 148 20.78 -20.26 -6.71
N ARG A 149 19.96 -20.16 -7.77
CA ARG A 149 20.33 -19.47 -9.00
C ARG A 149 19.11 -18.96 -9.77
N LEU A 150 19.24 -17.80 -10.41
CA LEU A 150 18.32 -17.41 -11.46
C LEU A 150 18.49 -18.34 -12.67
N ARG A 151 17.38 -18.79 -13.25
CA ARG A 151 17.37 -19.70 -14.40
C ARG A 151 16.83 -19.02 -15.64
N LYS A 152 17.18 -19.57 -16.80
CA LYS A 152 16.65 -19.12 -18.08
C LYS A 152 15.12 -19.24 -18.06
N GLY A 153 14.43 -18.10 -18.18
CA GLY A 153 12.98 -17.95 -18.03
C GLY A 153 12.55 -17.01 -16.90
N TYR A 154 13.45 -16.66 -15.96
CA TYR A 154 13.18 -15.69 -14.89
C TYR A 154 13.07 -14.25 -15.38
N SER A 155 13.44 -13.96 -16.62
CA SER A 155 13.27 -12.64 -17.21
C SER A 155 11.80 -12.23 -17.16
N GLY A 156 11.55 -11.04 -16.62
CA GLY A 156 10.23 -10.50 -16.32
C GLY A 156 9.69 -10.85 -14.92
N ALA A 157 10.42 -11.63 -14.11
CA ALA A 157 10.01 -11.96 -12.75
C ALA A 157 10.02 -10.73 -11.81
N PRO A 158 9.08 -10.66 -10.85
CA PRO A 158 9.04 -9.58 -9.88
C PRO A 158 10.18 -9.71 -8.87
N VAL A 159 10.81 -8.60 -8.53
CA VAL A 159 11.72 -8.50 -7.38
C VAL A 159 10.92 -7.94 -6.22
N VAL A 160 10.49 -8.82 -5.31
CA VAL A 160 9.62 -8.48 -4.18
C VAL A 160 10.47 -8.16 -2.96
N ASP A 161 10.32 -6.95 -2.44
CA ASP A 161 10.98 -6.52 -1.22
C ASP A 161 10.39 -7.26 -0.01
N LEU A 162 11.24 -7.96 0.76
CA LEU A 162 10.75 -8.78 1.88
C LEU A 162 10.21 -7.95 3.06
N GLU A 163 10.59 -6.68 3.17
CA GLU A 163 10.11 -5.79 4.24
C GLU A 163 8.71 -5.25 3.93
N THR A 164 8.47 -4.82 2.69
CA THR A 164 7.20 -4.18 2.29
C THR A 164 6.22 -5.14 1.62
N GLY A 165 6.69 -6.28 1.11
CA GLY A 165 5.90 -7.19 0.29
C GLY A 165 5.55 -6.64 -1.09
N ARG A 166 6.21 -5.56 -1.53
CA ARG A 166 5.93 -4.84 -2.78
C ARG A 166 7.03 -5.07 -3.82
N VAL A 167 6.69 -4.91 -5.09
CA VAL A 167 7.62 -5.10 -6.20
C VAL A 167 8.41 -3.80 -6.44
N LEU A 168 9.73 -3.89 -6.29
CA LEU A 168 10.65 -2.76 -6.47
C LEU A 168 11.27 -2.72 -7.88
N GLY A 169 11.30 -3.86 -8.56
CA GLY A 169 11.92 -4.00 -9.88
C GLY A 169 11.51 -5.28 -10.58
N VAL A 170 11.94 -5.40 -11.83
CA VAL A 170 11.69 -6.55 -12.70
C VAL A 170 13.04 -7.16 -13.08
N ALA A 171 13.22 -8.46 -12.84
CA ALA A 171 14.43 -9.18 -13.22
C ALA A 171 14.55 -9.22 -14.75
N THR A 172 15.71 -8.82 -15.29
CA THR A 172 15.93 -8.68 -16.74
C THR A 172 16.93 -9.72 -17.23
N ASN A 173 18.18 -9.58 -16.81
CA ASN A 173 19.28 -10.42 -17.23
C ASN A 173 19.83 -11.24 -16.06
N MET A 174 20.26 -12.46 -16.37
CA MET A 174 21.10 -13.25 -15.49
C MET A 174 22.56 -12.96 -15.80
N GLU A 175 23.39 -12.91 -14.77
CA GLU A 175 24.83 -12.78 -14.86
C GLU A 175 25.49 -13.94 -14.09
N LYS A 176 26.73 -14.28 -14.44
CA LYS A 176 27.55 -15.29 -13.71
C LYS A 176 26.80 -16.61 -13.43
N ASP A 177 26.29 -17.26 -14.48
CA ASP A 177 25.57 -18.55 -14.36
C ASP A 177 24.36 -18.53 -13.40
N GLY A 178 23.78 -17.35 -13.18
CA GLY A 178 22.56 -17.16 -12.39
C GLY A 178 22.80 -16.86 -10.91
N VAL A 179 24.05 -16.77 -10.44
CA VAL A 179 24.31 -16.30 -9.05
C VAL A 179 24.20 -14.78 -8.93
N GLU A 180 24.20 -14.07 -10.06
CA GLU A 180 23.89 -12.65 -10.14
C GLU A 180 22.81 -12.39 -11.20
N GLY A 181 22.18 -11.23 -11.13
CA GLY A 181 21.27 -10.75 -12.16
C GLY A 181 21.12 -9.24 -12.12
N LEU A 182 20.25 -8.72 -12.98
CA LEU A 182 19.89 -7.30 -13.01
C LEU A 182 18.40 -7.15 -12.83
N ALA A 183 18.00 -6.18 -12.00
CA ALA A 183 16.62 -5.76 -11.89
C ALA A 183 16.45 -4.30 -12.28
N ILE A 184 15.64 -4.05 -13.30
CA ILE A 184 15.27 -2.69 -13.67
C ILE A 184 14.17 -2.18 -12.72
N SER A 185 14.30 -0.94 -12.27
CA SER A 185 13.30 -0.34 -11.40
C SER A 185 11.95 -0.24 -12.10
N VAL A 186 10.89 -0.51 -11.33
CA VAL A 186 9.51 -0.29 -11.80
C VAL A 186 9.27 1.16 -12.25
N GLU A 187 10.06 2.15 -11.78
CA GLU A 187 9.99 3.55 -12.24
C GLU A 187 10.08 3.70 -13.77
N ALA A 188 10.75 2.78 -14.45
CA ALA A 188 10.85 2.76 -15.91
C ALA A 188 9.49 2.61 -16.61
N LEU A 189 8.49 2.03 -15.94
CA LEU A 189 7.13 1.91 -16.45
C LEU A 189 6.51 3.27 -16.78
N SER A 190 6.70 4.28 -15.92
CA SER A 190 6.20 5.64 -16.16
C SER A 190 6.78 6.30 -17.42
N LYS A 191 7.90 5.77 -17.93
CA LYS A 191 8.64 6.29 -19.08
C LYS A 191 8.29 5.58 -20.37
N ILE A 192 7.91 4.30 -20.29
CA ILE A 192 7.51 3.50 -21.44
C ILE A 192 6.00 3.53 -21.69
N TRP A 193 5.20 3.88 -20.68
CA TRP A 193 3.73 3.83 -20.75
C TRP A 193 3.09 5.17 -20.41
N SER A 194 2.89 6.01 -21.44
CA SER A 194 2.33 7.36 -21.30
C SER A 194 0.85 7.39 -20.88
N GLY A 195 0.09 6.33 -21.17
CA GLY A 195 -1.33 6.18 -20.80
C GLY A 195 -1.57 5.48 -19.46
N MET A 196 -0.55 5.38 -18.63
CA MET A 196 -0.60 4.66 -17.36
C MET A 196 -1.56 5.30 -16.35
N PRO A 197 -2.46 4.52 -15.72
CA PRO A 197 -3.32 5.01 -14.64
C PRO A 197 -2.54 5.70 -13.49
N PRO A 198 -2.98 6.89 -13.03
CA PRO A 198 -2.27 7.67 -12.00
C PRO A 198 -2.03 6.93 -10.67
N ALA A 199 -2.85 5.93 -10.35
CA ALA A 199 -2.77 5.16 -9.12
C ALA A 199 -1.63 4.10 -9.09
N ILE A 200 -1.02 3.78 -10.24
CA ILE A 200 -0.10 2.64 -10.37
C ILE A 200 1.24 2.85 -9.65
N PHE A 201 1.77 4.07 -9.72
CA PHE A 201 3.07 4.35 -9.11
C PHE A 201 3.03 4.85 -7.70
N GLN A 202 1.83 5.22 -7.21
CA GLN A 202 1.63 6.19 -6.14
C GLN A 202 2.85 6.22 -5.24
N GLN A 203 3.79 7.09 -5.60
CA GLN A 203 5.02 7.22 -4.84
C GLN A 203 4.49 7.58 -3.47
N ILE A 204 4.74 6.72 -2.50
CA ILE A 204 4.62 7.10 -1.11
C ILE A 204 5.76 8.10 -0.94
N LYS A 205 5.56 9.33 -1.43
CA LYS A 205 6.41 10.47 -1.15
C LYS A 205 6.33 10.58 0.36
N SER A 206 7.36 10.12 1.03
CA SER A 206 7.41 10.13 2.48
C SER A 206 8.52 11.06 2.93
N PHE A 207 8.42 11.52 4.17
CA PHE A 207 9.54 12.10 4.87
C PHE A 207 9.51 11.63 6.31
N THR A 208 10.63 11.80 7.00
CA THR A 208 10.75 11.46 8.41
C THR A 208 11.01 12.72 9.24
N GLU A 209 10.43 12.75 10.43
CA GLU A 209 10.87 13.66 11.50
C GLU A 209 11.72 12.88 12.50
N ASP A 210 12.88 13.44 12.86
CA ASP A 210 13.64 12.98 14.00
C ASP A 210 13.10 13.65 15.27
N LEU A 211 12.47 12.85 16.13
CA LEU A 211 11.91 13.34 17.40
C LEU A 211 12.97 13.36 18.52
N GLY A 212 14.19 12.88 18.25
CA GLY A 212 15.29 12.72 19.18
C GLY A 212 15.45 11.29 19.68
N SER A 213 16.66 10.94 20.14
CA SER A 213 16.98 9.64 20.73
C SER A 213 16.65 8.43 19.84
N GLY A 214 16.75 8.59 18.52
CA GLY A 214 16.44 7.53 17.55
C GLY A 214 14.95 7.27 17.33
N VAL A 215 14.06 8.14 17.84
CA VAL A 215 12.61 8.03 17.62
C VAL A 215 12.24 8.78 16.33
N ILE A 216 11.76 8.04 15.33
CA ILE A 216 11.38 8.58 14.03
C ILE A 216 9.86 8.61 13.87
N LEU A 217 9.34 9.69 13.29
CA LEU A 217 7.97 9.79 12.79
C LEU A 217 7.97 9.78 11.26
N GLU A 218 7.49 8.70 10.67
CA GLU A 218 7.30 8.58 9.22
C GLU A 218 5.98 9.22 8.79
N MET A 219 6.06 10.13 7.82
CA MET A 219 4.94 10.81 7.18
C MET A 219 4.82 10.36 5.74
N VAL A 220 3.60 10.12 5.26
CA VAL A 220 3.29 9.64 3.93
C VAL A 220 2.42 10.65 3.19
N ALA A 221 2.78 10.98 1.96
CA ALA A 221 1.99 11.87 1.12
C ALA A 221 0.67 11.21 0.72
N ILE A 222 -0.39 11.97 0.92
CA ILE A 222 -1.74 11.66 0.52
C ILE A 222 -2.05 12.59 -0.65
N PRO A 223 -2.26 12.06 -1.86
CA PRO A 223 -2.42 12.88 -3.05
C PRO A 223 -3.75 13.63 -3.02
N GLU A 224 -3.81 14.71 -3.79
CA GLU A 224 -5.10 15.34 -4.09
C GLU A 224 -6.05 14.34 -4.74
N GLY A 225 -7.35 14.58 -4.57
CA GLY A 225 -8.35 13.75 -5.20
C GLY A 225 -9.75 14.02 -4.69
N THR A 226 -10.70 13.43 -5.40
CA THR A 226 -12.12 13.53 -5.11
C THR A 226 -12.67 12.14 -4.81
N PHE A 227 -13.45 12.01 -3.75
CA PHE A 227 -14.05 10.73 -3.35
C PHE A 227 -15.46 10.90 -2.81
N ILE A 228 -16.20 9.79 -2.79
CA ILE A 228 -17.52 9.72 -2.16
C ILE A 228 -17.35 9.34 -0.69
N MET A 229 -17.65 10.27 0.21
CA MET A 229 -17.61 10.08 1.65
C MET A 229 -18.94 9.51 2.17
N GLY A 230 -18.87 8.58 3.13
CA GLY A 230 -20.03 7.88 3.69
C GLY A 230 -20.27 6.50 3.05
N SER A 231 -21.32 5.80 3.51
CA SER A 231 -21.64 4.44 3.06
C SER A 231 -22.90 4.39 2.19
N PRO A 232 -22.94 3.50 1.18
CA PRO A 232 -24.15 3.29 0.37
C PRO A 232 -25.23 2.60 1.21
N GLU A 233 -26.51 2.80 0.84
CA GLU A 233 -27.66 2.30 1.62
C GLU A 233 -27.67 0.78 1.84
N ASN A 234 -27.00 0.02 0.97
CA ASN A 234 -26.93 -1.43 1.01
C ASN A 234 -25.64 -1.98 1.67
N GLU A 235 -24.78 -1.14 2.24
CA GLU A 235 -23.59 -1.60 2.95
C GLU A 235 -23.97 -2.28 4.28
N GLU A 236 -23.52 -3.52 4.48
CA GLU A 236 -23.76 -4.30 5.71
C GLU A 236 -23.16 -3.57 6.93
N GLY A 237 -23.90 -3.53 8.05
CA GLY A 237 -23.42 -2.91 9.29
C GLY A 237 -23.34 -1.37 9.27
N ARG A 238 -23.89 -0.69 8.25
CA ARG A 238 -23.94 0.78 8.16
C ARG A 238 -24.79 1.43 9.26
N PHE A 239 -24.42 2.66 9.63
CA PHE A 239 -25.20 3.54 10.51
C PHE A 239 -25.75 4.75 9.76
N ASP A 240 -26.87 5.32 10.24
CA ASP A 240 -27.51 6.50 9.63
C ASP A 240 -26.62 7.76 9.64
N SER A 241 -25.65 7.82 10.56
CA SER A 241 -24.69 8.93 10.65
C SER A 241 -23.71 9.00 9.47
N GLU A 242 -23.62 7.93 8.68
CA GLU A 242 -22.73 7.79 7.53
C GLU A 242 -23.36 8.32 6.23
N SER A 243 -24.51 8.97 6.33
CA SER A 243 -25.30 9.44 5.20
C SER A 243 -25.61 10.94 5.28
N PRO A 244 -25.99 11.59 4.17
CA PRO A 244 -25.94 11.08 2.80
C PRO A 244 -24.50 10.89 2.32
N GLN A 245 -24.32 9.99 1.33
CA GLN A 245 -23.09 10.00 0.56
C GLN A 245 -22.94 11.33 -0.16
N HIS A 246 -21.75 11.90 -0.14
CA HIS A 246 -21.46 13.18 -0.77
C HIS A 246 -20.03 13.21 -1.27
N GLU A 247 -19.79 14.03 -2.29
CA GLU A 247 -18.47 14.20 -2.88
C GLU A 247 -17.63 15.17 -2.06
N VAL A 248 -16.38 14.81 -1.80
CA VAL A 248 -15.39 15.65 -1.12
C VAL A 248 -14.12 15.67 -1.95
N THR A 249 -13.58 16.88 -2.19
CA THR A 249 -12.32 17.09 -2.89
C THR A 249 -11.26 17.55 -1.89
N LEU A 250 -10.12 16.85 -1.87
CA LEU A 250 -9.01 17.14 -0.97
C LEU A 250 -7.79 17.65 -1.73
N GLN A 251 -7.14 18.64 -1.15
CA GLN A 251 -5.79 19.07 -1.51
C GLN A 251 -4.75 18.08 -0.98
N PRO A 252 -3.53 18.02 -1.55
CA PRO A 252 -2.52 17.08 -1.10
C PRO A 252 -1.98 17.44 0.29
N PHE A 253 -1.78 16.44 1.13
CA PHE A 253 -1.27 16.60 2.50
C PHE A 253 -0.38 15.40 2.88
N TYR A 254 0.26 15.46 4.04
CA TYR A 254 0.98 14.30 4.60
C TYR A 254 0.24 13.75 5.80
N MET A 255 0.24 12.44 5.99
CA MET A 255 -0.34 11.76 7.15
C MET A 255 0.68 10.82 7.78
N SER A 256 0.71 10.71 9.11
CA SER A 256 1.61 9.75 9.77
C SER A 256 1.27 8.33 9.32
N LYS A 257 2.32 7.57 8.95
CA LYS A 257 2.23 6.22 8.41
C LYS A 257 1.44 5.26 9.31
N TYR A 258 1.57 5.48 10.60
CA TYR A 258 0.92 4.75 11.69
C TYR A 258 0.13 5.71 12.59
N PRO A 259 -0.78 5.20 13.43
CA PRO A 259 -1.16 5.90 14.65
C PRO A 259 0.08 6.28 15.46
N ILE A 260 0.06 7.41 16.16
CA ILE A 260 1.19 7.87 16.96
C ILE A 260 1.57 6.80 17.98
N THR A 261 2.84 6.40 18.00
CA THR A 261 3.32 5.36 18.91
C THR A 261 3.58 5.90 20.31
N GLN A 262 3.69 5.00 21.28
CA GLN A 262 4.05 5.36 22.65
C GLN A 262 5.41 6.05 22.74
N ASN A 263 6.40 5.58 22.00
CA ASN A 263 7.72 6.22 21.95
C ASN A 263 7.66 7.61 21.33
N GLN A 264 6.91 7.79 20.24
CA GLN A 264 6.72 9.10 19.59
C GLN A 264 6.01 10.08 20.53
N TYR A 265 4.93 9.63 21.17
CA TYR A 265 4.19 10.43 22.15
C TYR A 265 5.08 10.84 23.31
N GLN A 266 5.84 9.91 23.89
CA GLN A 266 6.75 10.19 25.00
C GLN A 266 7.87 11.15 24.61
N ALA A 267 8.41 11.06 23.39
CA ALA A 267 9.45 11.96 22.91
C ALA A 267 8.99 13.43 22.82
N ILE A 268 7.72 13.67 22.52
CA ILE A 268 7.13 15.02 22.40
C ILE A 268 6.53 15.52 23.71
N MET A 269 5.85 14.64 24.45
CA MET A 269 5.05 15.00 25.61
C MET A 269 5.74 14.75 26.94
N GLY A 270 6.86 14.01 26.95
CA GLY A 270 7.62 13.65 28.16
C GLY A 270 6.93 12.63 29.07
N LYS A 271 5.79 12.07 28.66
CA LYS A 271 4.99 11.09 29.42
C LYS A 271 4.40 10.03 28.50
N ASN A 272 4.07 8.85 29.04
CA ASN A 272 3.35 7.78 28.32
C ASN A 272 2.12 7.32 29.13
N PRO A 273 0.89 7.75 28.75
CA PRO A 273 -0.33 7.46 29.50
C PRO A 273 -0.92 6.07 29.21
N SER A 274 -0.42 5.35 28.20
CA SER A 274 -1.03 4.13 27.66
C SER A 274 -1.22 3.03 28.71
N GLY A 275 -2.38 2.37 28.72
CA GLY A 275 -2.64 1.18 29.52
C GLY A 275 -1.87 -0.06 29.04
N PHE A 276 -1.84 -0.32 27.74
CA PHE A 276 -1.13 -1.44 27.13
C PHE A 276 0.32 -1.06 26.83
N LYS A 277 1.31 -1.63 27.51
CA LYS A 277 2.70 -1.19 27.35
C LYS A 277 3.39 -1.79 26.11
N GLY A 278 4.14 -0.95 25.40
CA GLY A 278 5.05 -1.33 24.32
C GLY A 278 5.39 -0.13 23.45
N GLY A 279 6.67 0.21 23.30
CA GLY A 279 7.10 1.46 22.65
C GLY A 279 6.57 1.67 21.22
N ASN A 280 6.42 0.57 20.46
CA ASN A 280 5.91 0.56 19.08
C ASN A 280 4.39 0.30 18.99
N ARG A 281 3.68 0.26 20.11
CA ARG A 281 2.21 0.23 20.12
C ARG A 281 1.66 1.64 19.94
N PRO A 282 0.41 1.79 19.46
CA PRO A 282 -0.23 3.09 19.48
C PRO A 282 -0.30 3.63 20.92
N VAL A 283 -0.13 4.94 21.06
CA VAL A 283 -0.50 5.61 22.30
C VAL A 283 -2.02 5.55 22.44
N GLU A 284 -2.51 5.15 23.61
CA GLU A 284 -3.91 5.23 23.99
C GLU A 284 -4.04 5.82 25.39
N CYS A 285 -5.27 5.92 25.92
CA CYS A 285 -5.55 6.73 27.10
C CYS A 285 -5.13 8.19 26.90
N VAL A 286 -5.40 8.75 25.71
CA VAL A 286 -5.17 10.16 25.37
C VAL A 286 -6.49 10.84 25.01
N SER A 287 -6.72 12.01 25.58
CA SER A 287 -7.88 12.83 25.26
C SER A 287 -7.69 13.55 23.92
N TRP A 288 -8.76 14.15 23.38
CA TRP A 288 -8.65 14.96 22.16
C TRP A 288 -7.74 16.18 22.39
N TYR A 289 -7.77 16.74 23.60
CA TYR A 289 -6.90 17.86 23.98
C TYR A 289 -5.44 17.43 24.09
N ASP A 290 -5.15 16.26 24.66
CA ASP A 290 -3.78 15.70 24.70
C ASP A 290 -3.24 15.49 23.27
N ALA A 291 -4.07 14.98 22.36
CA ALA A 291 -3.71 14.77 20.96
C ALA A 291 -3.45 16.10 20.22
N THR A 292 -4.25 17.13 20.50
CA THR A 292 -4.07 18.48 19.94
C THR A 292 -2.81 19.15 20.51
N GLU A 293 -2.56 19.02 21.81
CA GLU A 293 -1.33 19.52 22.46
C GLU A 293 -0.07 18.84 21.88
N PHE A 294 -0.14 17.52 21.63
CA PHE A 294 0.94 16.80 20.94
C PHE A 294 1.22 17.42 19.56
N CYS A 295 0.18 17.68 18.77
CA CYS A 295 0.33 18.30 17.45
C CYS A 295 0.98 19.70 17.54
N GLN A 296 0.59 20.51 18.52
CA GLN A 296 1.17 21.83 18.76
C GLN A 296 2.65 21.75 19.12
N LYS A 297 3.04 20.86 20.05
CA LYS A 297 4.44 20.68 20.44
C LYS A 297 5.29 20.09 19.30
N LEU A 298 4.73 19.16 18.53
CA LEU A 298 5.39 18.63 17.34
C LEU A 298 5.61 19.74 16.31
N SER A 299 4.63 20.62 16.11
CA SER A 299 4.77 21.79 15.23
C SER A 299 5.87 22.74 15.69
N GLN A 300 5.91 23.06 16.99
CA GLN A 300 6.95 23.90 17.57
C GLN A 300 8.36 23.30 17.42
N LYS A 301 8.48 21.97 17.58
CA LYS A 301 9.76 21.26 17.47
C LYS A 301 10.29 21.20 16.05
N THR A 302 9.40 21.03 15.07
CA THR A 302 9.77 20.76 13.66
C THR A 302 9.71 21.99 12.76
N GLY A 303 9.01 23.05 13.19
CA GLY A 303 8.73 24.22 12.36
C GLY A 303 7.68 23.97 11.26
N LYS A 304 7.02 22.80 11.26
CA LYS A 304 5.96 22.44 10.29
C LYS A 304 4.59 22.47 10.97
N ASN A 305 3.52 22.58 10.18
CA ASN A 305 2.16 22.63 10.72
C ASN A 305 1.58 21.23 10.90
N TYR A 306 1.64 20.69 12.12
CA TYR A 306 1.02 19.42 12.49
C TYR A 306 -0.33 19.62 13.17
N ARG A 307 -1.29 18.78 12.80
CA ARG A 307 -2.66 18.80 13.34
C ARG A 307 -3.31 17.42 13.28
N LEU A 308 -4.47 17.26 13.91
CA LEU A 308 -5.33 16.11 13.67
C LEU A 308 -5.90 16.15 12.24
N PRO A 309 -6.15 15.00 11.59
CA PRO A 309 -6.86 14.96 10.32
C PRO A 309 -8.27 15.50 10.50
N SER A 310 -8.82 16.12 9.44
CA SER A 310 -10.28 16.21 9.34
C SER A 310 -10.87 14.81 9.13
N GLU A 311 -12.15 14.65 9.40
CA GLU A 311 -12.85 13.39 9.22
C GLU A 311 -12.82 12.94 7.75
N SER A 312 -12.97 13.88 6.82
CA SER A 312 -12.87 13.64 5.39
C SER A 312 -11.46 13.26 4.96
N GLN A 313 -10.42 13.90 5.50
CA GLN A 313 -9.03 13.49 5.30
C GLN A 313 -8.79 12.05 5.78
N TRP A 314 -9.33 11.70 6.94
CA TRP A 314 -9.21 10.35 7.49
C TRP A 314 -9.89 9.30 6.61
N GLU A 315 -11.13 9.52 6.19
CA GLU A 315 -11.87 8.55 5.38
C GLU A 315 -11.26 8.39 3.98
N TYR A 316 -10.88 9.49 3.34
CA TYR A 316 -10.18 9.47 2.05
C TYR A 316 -8.89 8.64 2.14
N ALA A 317 -8.10 8.92 3.18
CA ALA A 317 -6.85 8.22 3.44
C ALA A 317 -7.06 6.74 3.78
N CYS A 318 -8.14 6.39 4.50
CA CYS A 318 -8.50 5.01 4.84
C CYS A 318 -8.85 4.21 3.58
N ARG A 319 -9.72 4.78 2.73
CA ARG A 319 -10.20 4.15 1.49
C ARG A 319 -9.11 3.97 0.46
N ALA A 320 -8.18 4.93 0.34
CA ALA A 320 -7.08 4.89 -0.61
C ALA A 320 -7.50 4.46 -2.04
N GLY A 321 -8.64 5.01 -2.50
CA GLY A 321 -9.22 4.74 -3.81
C GLY A 321 -10.29 3.64 -3.87
N THR A 322 -10.53 2.90 -2.78
CA THR A 322 -11.59 1.87 -2.77
C THR A 322 -12.95 2.41 -2.36
N THR A 323 -14.00 1.74 -2.85
CA THR A 323 -15.40 2.02 -2.50
C THR A 323 -16.03 0.94 -1.61
N THR A 324 -15.27 -0.10 -1.29
CA THR A 324 -15.70 -1.21 -0.44
C THR A 324 -15.68 -0.83 1.05
N PRO A 325 -16.32 -1.64 1.94
CA PRO A 325 -16.31 -1.39 3.38
C PRO A 325 -14.91 -1.38 4.01
N PHE A 326 -13.94 -2.08 3.41
CA PHE A 326 -12.54 -2.08 3.84
C PHE A 326 -11.62 -1.85 2.64
N TYR A 327 -10.41 -1.30 2.83
CA TYR A 327 -9.50 -1.05 1.70
C TYR A 327 -9.05 -2.35 0.99
N PHE A 328 -9.12 -3.50 1.68
CA PHE A 328 -8.78 -4.81 1.13
C PHE A 328 -10.00 -5.61 0.62
N GLY A 329 -11.18 -5.00 0.56
CA GLY A 329 -12.37 -5.58 -0.07
C GLY A 329 -13.63 -5.59 0.82
N LYS A 330 -14.50 -6.59 0.60
CA LYS A 330 -15.84 -6.67 1.18
C LYS A 330 -15.92 -7.38 2.54
N THR A 331 -14.82 -7.97 3.00
CA THR A 331 -14.76 -8.79 4.23
C THR A 331 -13.49 -8.50 4.99
N ILE A 332 -13.47 -8.77 6.29
CA ILE A 332 -12.36 -8.52 7.22
C ILE A 332 -12.04 -9.77 8.03
N THR A 333 -10.76 -10.02 8.29
CA THR A 333 -10.29 -11.15 9.12
C THR A 333 -9.26 -10.68 10.13
N SER A 334 -9.05 -11.46 11.21
CA SER A 334 -8.07 -11.11 12.25
C SER A 334 -6.62 -11.10 11.78
N GLU A 335 -6.34 -11.62 10.58
CA GLU A 335 -5.01 -11.60 9.94
C GLU A 335 -4.75 -10.30 9.17
N LEU A 336 -5.80 -9.52 8.89
CA LEU A 336 -5.71 -8.22 8.22
C LEU A 336 -5.86 -7.05 9.20
N VAL A 337 -6.55 -7.27 10.33
CA VAL A 337 -6.91 -6.21 11.28
C VAL A 337 -6.92 -6.74 12.72
N ASN A 338 -6.57 -5.89 13.69
CA ASN A 338 -6.77 -6.17 15.11
C ASN A 338 -8.15 -5.69 15.60
N TYR A 339 -9.09 -6.63 15.78
CA TYR A 339 -10.45 -6.39 16.30
C TYR A 339 -10.92 -7.61 17.12
N ASN A 340 -12.19 -7.60 17.56
CA ASN A 340 -12.79 -8.76 18.21
C ASN A 340 -13.13 -9.88 17.20
N GLY A 341 -12.15 -10.75 16.97
CA GLY A 341 -12.25 -11.89 16.04
C GLY A 341 -13.32 -12.93 16.37
N ASN A 342 -14.05 -12.83 17.49
CA ASN A 342 -15.19 -13.71 17.76
C ASN A 342 -16.42 -13.42 16.87
N TYR A 343 -16.40 -12.28 16.16
CA TYR A 343 -17.44 -11.83 15.24
C TYR A 343 -16.92 -11.80 13.80
N THR A 344 -17.85 -11.89 12.87
CA THR A 344 -17.59 -11.95 11.42
C THR A 344 -18.34 -10.82 10.72
N TYR A 345 -17.93 -10.51 9.49
CA TYR A 345 -18.60 -9.56 8.62
C TYR A 345 -18.71 -10.18 7.23
N GLY A 346 -19.91 -10.18 6.67
CA GLY A 346 -20.22 -10.98 5.49
C GLY A 346 -19.85 -12.46 5.70
N ASN A 347 -19.19 -13.05 4.70
CA ASN A 347 -18.83 -14.48 4.68
C ASN A 347 -17.47 -14.82 5.30
N ALA A 348 -16.87 -13.91 6.07
CA ALA A 348 -15.58 -14.15 6.73
C ALA A 348 -15.68 -15.20 7.84
N SER A 349 -14.60 -15.94 8.08
CA SER A 349 -14.48 -16.84 9.24
C SER A 349 -14.14 -16.06 10.52
N LYS A 350 -14.56 -16.60 11.67
CA LYS A 350 -14.07 -16.11 12.98
C LYS A 350 -12.55 -16.25 13.07
N GLY A 351 -11.93 -15.37 13.83
CA GLY A 351 -10.49 -15.28 14.00
C GLY A 351 -10.07 -15.02 15.44
N LYS A 352 -8.81 -14.63 15.60
CA LYS A 352 -8.19 -14.40 16.90
C LYS A 352 -8.68 -13.08 17.51
N TYR A 353 -9.32 -13.14 18.68
CA TYR A 353 -9.53 -11.97 19.52
C TYR A 353 -8.34 -11.73 20.43
N ARG A 354 -7.51 -10.73 20.10
CA ARG A 354 -6.23 -10.47 20.78
C ARG A 354 -6.38 -9.83 22.16
N GLN A 355 -7.50 -9.17 22.44
CA GLN A 355 -7.81 -8.53 23.72
C GLN A 355 -6.83 -7.42 24.16
N GLN A 356 -6.09 -6.85 23.23
CA GLN A 356 -5.13 -5.78 23.45
C GLN A 356 -4.75 -5.11 22.13
N THR A 357 -4.09 -3.95 22.20
CA THR A 357 -3.42 -3.34 21.04
C THR A 357 -2.31 -4.24 20.50
N THR A 358 -1.93 -4.03 19.25
CA THR A 358 -0.74 -4.63 18.62
C THR A 358 0.28 -3.55 18.31
N ASN A 359 1.53 -3.94 18.03
CA ASN A 359 2.49 -3.00 17.45
C ASN A 359 1.92 -2.43 16.15
N VAL A 360 2.15 -1.14 15.91
CA VAL A 360 1.77 -0.53 14.64
C VAL A 360 2.47 -1.24 13.48
N GLY A 361 1.83 -1.30 12.33
CA GLY A 361 2.40 -1.95 11.14
C GLY A 361 2.44 -3.48 11.19
N SER A 362 1.75 -4.12 12.14
CA SER A 362 1.65 -5.59 12.22
C SER A 362 0.81 -6.20 11.09
N PHE A 363 0.04 -5.38 10.37
CA PHE A 363 -0.87 -5.77 9.30
C PHE A 363 -0.52 -5.04 8.00
N PRO A 364 -1.00 -5.50 6.83
CA PRO A 364 -0.70 -4.83 5.57
C PRO A 364 -1.13 -3.35 5.55
N PRO A 365 -0.43 -2.49 4.78
CA PRO A 365 -0.88 -1.12 4.51
C PRO A 365 -1.93 -1.06 3.39
N ASN A 366 -2.64 0.06 3.32
CA ASN A 366 -3.46 0.39 2.15
C ASN A 366 -2.62 0.91 0.96
N ALA A 367 -3.29 1.26 -0.15
CA ALA A 367 -2.62 1.74 -1.37
C ALA A 367 -1.83 3.05 -1.16
N PHE A 368 -2.22 3.87 -0.18
CA PHE A 368 -1.47 5.07 0.19
C PHE A 368 -0.30 4.78 1.13
N GLY A 369 -0.06 3.53 1.53
CA GLY A 369 1.02 3.19 2.46
C GLY A 369 0.72 3.44 3.93
N LEU A 370 -0.55 3.66 4.29
CA LEU A 370 -1.00 3.83 5.67
C LEU A 370 -1.37 2.50 6.29
N TYR A 371 -0.99 2.35 7.56
CA TYR A 371 -1.22 1.15 8.35
C TYR A 371 -2.28 1.39 9.43
N ASP A 372 -2.87 0.30 9.90
CA ASP A 372 -3.82 0.29 11.02
C ASP A 372 -5.02 1.25 10.82
N MET A 373 -5.43 1.49 9.56
CA MET A 373 -6.61 2.31 9.23
C MET A 373 -7.94 1.64 9.59
N HIS A 374 -7.89 0.36 9.97
CA HIS A 374 -9.01 -0.43 10.45
C HIS A 374 -8.58 -1.10 11.76
N GLY A 375 -9.36 -0.96 12.82
CA GLY A 375 -9.11 -1.58 14.13
C GLY A 375 -7.92 -1.01 14.92
N ASN A 376 -7.36 -1.84 15.81
CA ASN A 376 -6.31 -1.53 16.79
C ASN A 376 -6.72 -0.45 17.81
N VAL A 377 -6.87 0.82 17.41
CA VAL A 377 -7.37 1.92 18.23
C VAL A 377 -8.26 2.84 17.41
N TRP A 378 -9.29 3.41 18.04
CA TRP A 378 -10.01 4.55 17.49
C TRP A 378 -9.06 5.73 17.34
N GLU A 379 -9.33 6.60 16.38
CA GLU A 379 -8.48 7.76 16.14
C GLU A 379 -9.28 9.06 16.14
N TRP A 380 -8.81 10.01 16.94
CA TRP A 380 -9.37 11.36 17.00
C TRP A 380 -9.24 12.10 15.67
N CYS A 381 -10.32 12.74 15.23
CA CYS A 381 -10.34 13.74 14.15
C CYS A 381 -10.53 15.15 14.72
N ALA A 382 -10.27 16.17 13.90
CA ALA A 382 -10.44 17.57 14.28
C ALA A 382 -11.93 18.00 14.40
N ASP A 383 -12.82 17.28 13.73
CA ASP A 383 -14.23 17.63 13.53
C ASP A 383 -15.09 17.48 14.79
N ASP A 384 -16.04 18.40 14.93
CA ASP A 384 -17.18 18.20 15.83
C ASP A 384 -18.11 17.12 15.27
N TRP A 385 -18.72 16.36 16.16
CA TRP A 385 -19.65 15.31 15.78
C TRP A 385 -20.97 15.88 15.29
N HIS A 386 -21.39 15.42 14.12
CA HIS A 386 -22.68 15.70 13.53
C HIS A 386 -23.43 14.38 13.30
N LYS A 387 -24.76 14.40 13.46
CA LYS A 387 -25.59 13.19 13.36
C LYS A 387 -25.68 12.58 11.96
N ASN A 388 -25.23 13.29 10.93
CA ASN A 388 -25.24 12.92 9.50
C ASN A 388 -24.31 13.88 8.73
N TYR A 389 -24.25 13.76 7.41
CA TYR A 389 -23.45 14.60 6.50
C TYR A 389 -24.23 15.73 5.81
N LYS A 390 -25.46 16.04 6.24
CA LYS A 390 -26.21 17.16 5.63
C LYS A 390 -25.53 18.49 5.97
N GLY A 391 -24.97 19.14 4.96
CA GLY A 391 -24.22 20.39 5.12
C GLY A 391 -22.75 20.21 5.50
N ALA A 392 -22.21 19.00 5.37
CA ALA A 392 -20.79 18.74 5.57
C ALA A 392 -19.91 19.53 4.57
N PRO A 393 -18.71 19.99 4.96
CA PRO A 393 -17.76 20.59 4.04
C PRO A 393 -17.33 19.64 2.92
N ILE A 394 -17.12 20.18 1.72
CA ILE A 394 -16.76 19.42 0.51
C ILE A 394 -15.31 19.63 0.07
N ASP A 395 -14.53 20.40 0.81
CA ASP A 395 -13.17 20.85 0.47
C ASP A 395 -12.07 20.21 1.35
N GLY A 396 -12.44 19.20 2.13
CA GLY A 396 -11.53 18.51 3.05
C GLY A 396 -11.28 19.23 4.38
N SER A 397 -11.87 20.42 4.60
CA SER A 397 -11.77 21.11 5.88
C SER A 397 -12.52 20.37 7.00
N ALA A 398 -12.11 20.58 8.25
CA ALA A 398 -12.78 20.00 9.40
C ALA A 398 -14.12 20.71 9.66
N TRP A 399 -15.17 19.92 9.96
CA TRP A 399 -16.49 20.43 10.29
C TRP A 399 -16.56 20.82 11.77
N VAL A 400 -16.31 22.10 12.06
CA VAL A 400 -16.24 22.65 13.42
C VAL A 400 -17.41 23.60 13.68
N GLU A 401 -18.04 23.49 14.85
CA GLU A 401 -19.12 24.39 15.29
C GLU A 401 -18.59 25.54 16.14
N ASN A 402 -19.11 26.76 15.93
CA ASN A 402 -18.77 27.96 16.72
C ASN A 402 -19.46 28.03 18.10
N SER A 403 -19.94 26.91 18.65
CA SER A 403 -20.77 26.94 19.87
C SER A 403 -20.04 26.34 21.09
N GLU A 404 -20.05 27.07 22.21
CA GLU A 404 -19.37 26.71 23.47
C GLU A 404 -19.98 25.49 24.21
N LYS A 405 -20.90 24.72 23.59
CA LYS A 405 -21.68 23.69 24.29
C LYS A 405 -21.46 22.30 23.72
N LYS A 406 -20.70 21.52 24.49
CA LYS A 406 -20.60 20.05 24.45
C LYS A 406 -20.07 19.49 23.13
N HIS A 407 -18.77 19.62 22.96
CA HIS A 407 -18.06 19.08 21.81
C HIS A 407 -17.93 17.55 21.86
N LEU A 408 -18.95 16.85 21.40
CA LEU A 408 -18.76 15.50 20.88
C LEU A 408 -17.77 15.59 19.73
N THR A 409 -16.73 14.77 19.73
CA THR A 409 -15.70 14.80 18.68
C THR A 409 -15.64 13.48 17.96
N VAL A 410 -15.44 13.56 16.65
CA VAL A 410 -15.40 12.40 15.77
C VAL A 410 -14.21 11.50 16.10
N MET A 411 -14.47 10.20 16.11
CA MET A 411 -13.48 9.13 16.09
C MET A 411 -13.71 8.21 14.89
N ARG A 412 -12.63 7.71 14.30
CA ARG A 412 -12.65 6.85 13.12
C ARG A 412 -11.81 5.57 13.29
N GLY A 413 -12.14 4.51 12.54
CA GLY A 413 -11.30 3.31 12.39
C GLY A 413 -11.68 2.05 13.18
N GLY A 414 -12.36 2.17 14.32
CA GLY A 414 -12.63 1.02 15.20
C GLY A 414 -11.46 0.72 16.14
N ALA A 415 -11.52 -0.38 16.89
CA ALA A 415 -10.52 -0.70 17.93
C ALA A 415 -10.41 -2.20 18.21
N TRP A 416 -9.36 -2.60 18.93
CA TRP A 416 -9.02 -4.00 19.22
C TRP A 416 -10.13 -4.86 19.84
N PHE A 417 -11.10 -4.26 20.54
CA PHE A 417 -12.20 -4.97 21.22
C PHE A 417 -13.55 -4.91 20.48
N LEU A 418 -13.61 -4.17 19.38
CA LEU A 418 -14.86 -3.90 18.66
C LEU A 418 -15.13 -4.96 17.60
N ILE A 419 -16.41 -5.11 17.28
CA ILE A 419 -16.89 -5.99 16.21
C ILE A 419 -16.48 -5.43 14.83
N PRO A 420 -16.40 -6.28 13.79
CA PRO A 420 -15.89 -5.87 12.48
C PRO A 420 -16.73 -4.78 11.78
N ASP A 421 -18.04 -4.71 12.04
CA ASP A 421 -18.94 -3.65 11.54
C ASP A 421 -18.44 -2.24 11.89
N ILE A 422 -17.77 -2.13 13.04
CA ILE A 422 -17.25 -0.89 13.62
C ILE A 422 -15.82 -0.61 13.13
N CYS A 423 -15.29 -1.42 12.21
CA CYS A 423 -13.98 -1.23 11.59
C CYS A 423 -14.06 -0.79 10.12
N ARG A 424 -15.25 -0.56 9.56
CA ARG A 424 -15.43 -0.16 8.14
C ARG A 424 -14.82 1.21 7.85
N SER A 425 -14.46 1.49 6.61
CA SER A 425 -13.93 2.79 6.18
C SER A 425 -14.88 3.93 6.52
N ALA A 426 -16.20 3.74 6.36
CA ALA A 426 -17.23 4.76 6.60
C ALA A 426 -17.62 4.94 8.07
N ILE A 427 -17.15 4.07 8.99
CA ILE A 427 -17.62 4.09 10.37
C ILE A 427 -17.33 5.43 11.05
N ARG A 428 -18.36 6.01 11.66
CA ARG A 428 -18.24 7.21 12.50
C ARG A 428 -18.61 6.86 13.93
N SER A 429 -17.81 7.33 14.87
CA SER A 429 -18.17 7.30 16.29
C SER A 429 -17.87 8.65 16.94
N ASN A 430 -18.30 8.82 18.18
CA ASN A 430 -17.97 9.98 19.00
C ASN A 430 -17.70 9.56 20.45
N SER A 431 -17.02 10.44 21.18
CA SER A 431 -16.95 10.36 22.63
C SER A 431 -17.80 11.46 23.24
N ASN A 432 -18.55 11.10 24.29
CA ASN A 432 -19.37 12.03 25.06
C ASN A 432 -18.56 13.21 25.65
N TRP A 433 -17.25 13.06 25.80
CA TRP A 433 -16.37 14.10 26.33
C TRP A 433 -14.99 14.09 25.68
N ARG A 434 -14.53 15.25 25.21
CA ARG A 434 -13.15 15.46 24.69
C ARG A 434 -12.06 15.13 25.70
N VAL A 435 -12.37 15.13 27.00
CA VAL A 435 -11.45 14.88 28.11
C VAL A 435 -11.29 13.40 28.46
N ASN A 436 -12.07 12.50 27.85
CA ASN A 436 -12.02 11.09 28.20
C ASN A 436 -10.69 10.45 27.79
N HIS A 437 -10.11 9.65 28.71
CA HIS A 437 -8.95 8.81 28.45
C HIS A 437 -9.41 7.35 28.35
N ILE A 438 -9.56 6.86 27.12
CA ILE A 438 -10.04 5.50 26.84
C ILE A 438 -8.87 4.65 26.35
N ASN A 439 -8.73 3.43 26.86
CA ASN A 439 -7.62 2.50 26.55
C ASN A 439 -7.68 1.86 25.15
N ALA A 440 -8.42 2.49 24.25
CA ALA A 440 -8.67 2.05 22.90
C ALA A 440 -8.83 3.23 21.95
N VAL A 441 -8.47 4.45 22.38
CA VAL A 441 -8.51 5.67 21.57
C VAL A 441 -7.12 6.29 21.58
N GLY A 442 -6.56 6.41 20.38
CA GLY A 442 -5.32 7.11 20.06
C GLY A 442 -5.60 8.17 19.00
N PHE A 443 -4.60 8.44 18.17
CA PHE A 443 -4.72 9.38 17.04
C PHE A 443 -3.57 9.20 16.07
N ARG A 444 -3.74 9.75 14.87
CA ARG A 444 -2.67 10.01 13.90
C ARG A 444 -2.64 11.50 13.56
N VAL A 445 -1.56 11.96 12.95
CA VAL A 445 -1.38 13.39 12.63
C VAL A 445 -1.29 13.59 11.12
N VAL A 446 -1.69 14.78 10.70
CA VAL A 446 -1.43 15.28 9.35
C VAL A 446 -0.51 16.49 9.41
N CYS A 447 0.19 16.73 8.32
CA CYS A 447 1.03 17.90 8.10
C CYS A 447 0.66 18.48 6.74
N ASP A 448 0.42 19.79 6.69
CA ASP A 448 0.11 20.44 5.42
C ASP A 448 1.32 20.34 4.49
N SER A 449 1.07 20.10 3.20
CA SER A 449 2.11 20.28 2.20
C SER A 449 2.57 21.74 2.33
N GLY A 450 3.86 21.97 2.60
CA GLY A 450 4.39 23.32 2.69
C GLY A 450 3.90 24.07 1.45
N LYS A 451 3.08 25.11 1.65
CA LYS A 451 2.73 26.03 0.56
C LYS A 451 4.06 26.44 -0.03
N THR A 452 4.31 26.01 -1.25
CA THR A 452 5.38 26.63 -2.03
C THR A 452 4.87 28.05 -2.25
N GLU A 453 5.48 29.00 -1.55
CA GLU A 453 5.28 30.43 -1.80
C GLU A 453 5.65 30.78 -3.25
#